data_AF-X1UZT8-F1
#
_entry.id   AF-X1UZT8-F1
#
_cell.length_a   1.000
_cell.length_b   1.000
_cell.length_c   1.000
_cell.angle_alpha   90.00
_cell.angle_beta   90.00
_cell.angle_gamma   90.00
#
_symmetry.space_group_name_H-M   'P 1'
#
loop_
_entity.id
_entity.type
_entity.pdbx_description
1 polymer ?
#
loop_
_entity_poly.entity_id
_entity_poly.type
_entity_poly.pdbx_seq_one_letter_code
_entity_poly.pdbx_strand_id
1 'polypeptide(L)'
;GTISDVPPQYSDRFEFEAMVKNTSKPIVIWNYTKEGLKDTMEMASAVVGGKENLLKRPFIAAYSEPISPLTGDRAATEKLLLAAEYGIPVIHTPCVQSGASAPVTLAGELVSANAENLSSLVMAQLKRKGVPFLMGGVITIMDMRDAQMSYGAPELSLALSGFTDIAHYYRVPTWGTAGCSDSKLPDEQAAVEATFSCLFSMFSGANLVHDVGYLESGKTGALEMIVMVDEILGYIKRIDRGIEVNEET
;
A
#
# COMPACT_ATOMS: atom_id res chain seq x y z
N GLY A 1 12.93 3.87 -1.57
CA GLY A 1 13.92 4.29 -0.54
C GLY A 1 13.82 5.79 -0.37
N THR A 2 13.96 6.30 0.85
CA THR A 2 13.82 7.72 1.13
C THR A 2 14.99 8.51 0.53
N ILE A 3 14.70 9.56 -0.23
CA ILE A 3 15.74 10.43 -0.78
C ILE A 3 16.41 11.23 0.36
N SER A 4 17.73 11.35 0.31
CA SER A 4 18.54 11.95 1.40
C SER A 4 19.55 13.00 0.92
N ASP A 5 19.58 13.25 -0.39
CA ASP A 5 20.43 14.22 -1.08
C ASP A 5 19.78 15.62 -1.20
N VAL A 6 18.62 15.82 -0.59
CA VAL A 6 17.87 17.09 -0.54
C VAL A 6 17.48 17.45 0.91
N PRO A 7 17.13 18.71 1.21
CA PRO A 7 16.69 19.09 2.55
C PRO A 7 15.50 18.23 3.03
N PRO A 8 15.59 17.57 4.20
CA PRO A 8 14.59 16.58 4.64
C PRO A 8 13.16 17.09 4.64
N GLN A 9 12.95 18.37 4.99
CA GLN A 9 11.63 18.99 5.07
C GLN A 9 10.90 19.15 3.73
N TYR A 10 11.61 18.99 2.61
CA TYR A 10 11.07 19.12 1.24
C TYR A 10 11.26 17.85 0.41
N SER A 11 11.79 16.78 1.00
CA SER A 11 12.13 15.53 0.31
C SER A 11 10.93 14.93 -0.45
N ASP A 12 9.75 14.92 0.14
CA ASP A 12 8.52 14.46 -0.49
C ASP A 12 8.13 15.24 -1.77
N ARG A 13 8.41 16.56 -1.84
CA ARG A 13 8.17 17.37 -3.05
C ARG A 13 9.17 17.01 -4.15
N PHE A 14 10.45 16.86 -3.82
CA PHE A 14 11.48 16.46 -4.78
C PHE A 14 11.25 15.04 -5.30
N GLU A 15 10.81 14.13 -4.44
CA GLU A 15 10.42 12.77 -4.82
C GLU A 15 9.24 12.80 -5.79
N PHE A 16 8.19 13.57 -5.47
CA PHE A 16 7.05 13.72 -6.38
C PHE A 16 7.45 14.33 -7.73
N GLU A 17 8.29 15.37 -7.73
CA GLU A 17 8.84 15.97 -8.95
C GLU A 17 9.57 14.94 -9.82
N ALA A 18 10.44 14.13 -9.21
CA ALA A 18 11.17 13.09 -9.89
C ALA A 18 10.21 12.04 -10.49
N MET A 19 9.19 11.62 -9.76
CA MET A 19 8.20 10.66 -10.26
C MET A 19 7.43 11.21 -11.46
N VAL A 20 6.84 12.41 -11.36
CA VAL A 20 6.02 12.97 -12.46
C VAL A 20 6.83 13.28 -13.72
N LYS A 21 8.14 13.54 -13.59
CA LYS A 21 9.02 13.76 -14.75
C LYS A 21 9.45 12.45 -15.43
N ASN A 22 9.44 11.33 -14.71
CA ASN A 22 10.00 10.07 -15.20
C ASN A 22 8.98 8.95 -15.41
N THR A 23 7.70 9.17 -15.08
CA THR A 23 6.63 8.20 -15.37
C THR A 23 5.32 8.87 -15.78
N SER A 24 4.57 8.18 -16.65
CA SER A 24 3.19 8.52 -16.98
C SER A 24 2.17 7.63 -16.26
N LYS A 25 2.63 6.72 -15.39
CA LYS A 25 1.77 5.83 -14.59
C LYS A 25 1.20 6.60 -13.38
N PRO A 26 0.08 6.15 -12.81
CA PRO A 26 -0.42 6.71 -11.55
C PRO A 26 0.61 6.58 -10.42
N ILE A 27 0.57 7.54 -9.49
CA ILE A 27 1.56 7.67 -8.41
C ILE A 27 0.85 7.64 -7.05
N VAL A 28 1.33 6.79 -6.15
CA VAL A 28 0.95 6.88 -4.74
C VAL A 28 1.91 7.88 -4.10
N ILE A 29 1.36 8.99 -3.59
CA ILE A 29 2.14 10.03 -2.94
C ILE A 29 2.15 9.78 -1.43
N TRP A 30 3.31 9.95 -0.82
CA TRP A 30 3.47 9.95 0.62
C TRP A 30 4.11 11.27 1.02
N ASN A 31 3.53 11.93 2.02
CA ASN A 31 3.99 13.23 2.49
C ASN A 31 4.22 13.19 3.99
N TYR A 32 5.27 13.85 4.45
CA TYR A 32 5.60 13.90 5.87
C TYR A 32 4.63 14.80 6.64
N THR A 33 4.23 15.91 6.05
CA THR A 33 3.37 16.91 6.70
C THR A 33 2.16 17.25 5.86
N LYS A 34 1.18 17.90 6.50
CA LYS A 34 0.00 18.45 5.85
C LYS A 34 0.36 19.48 4.78
N GLU A 35 1.35 20.33 5.05
CA GLU A 35 1.86 21.33 4.12
C GLU A 35 2.49 20.65 2.91
N GLY A 36 3.21 19.54 3.09
CA GLY A 36 3.78 18.79 1.98
C GLY A 36 2.75 18.16 1.07
N LEU A 37 1.68 17.63 1.65
CA LEU A 37 0.54 17.18 0.87
C LEU A 37 -0.10 18.33 0.08
N LYS A 38 -0.24 19.51 0.69
CA LYS A 38 -0.78 20.69 -0.01
C LYS A 38 0.11 21.11 -1.19
N ASP A 39 1.43 21.21 -0.99
CA ASP A 39 2.37 21.58 -2.06
C ASP A 39 2.33 20.54 -3.20
N THR A 40 2.32 19.26 -2.85
CA THR A 40 2.21 18.15 -3.83
C THR A 40 0.91 18.23 -4.63
N MET A 41 -0.20 18.61 -3.99
CA MET A 41 -1.48 18.82 -4.66
C MET A 41 -1.46 20.01 -5.63
N GLU A 42 -0.75 21.09 -5.28
CA GLU A 42 -0.54 22.24 -6.17
C GLU A 42 0.33 21.85 -7.38
N MET A 43 1.43 21.11 -7.14
CA MET A 43 2.27 20.55 -8.20
C MET A 43 1.48 19.62 -9.12
N ALA A 44 0.74 18.66 -8.57
CA ALA A 44 -0.08 17.72 -9.33
C ALA A 44 -1.14 18.44 -10.16
N SER A 45 -1.76 19.49 -9.59
CA SER A 45 -2.73 20.33 -10.30
C SER A 45 -2.07 21.05 -11.46
N ALA A 46 -0.87 21.61 -11.28
CA ALA A 46 -0.13 22.29 -12.35
C ALA A 46 0.20 21.34 -13.52
N VAL A 47 0.63 20.10 -13.22
CA VAL A 47 0.96 19.07 -14.23
C VAL A 47 -0.20 18.78 -15.17
N VAL A 48 -1.44 18.77 -14.68
CA VAL A 48 -2.64 18.49 -15.49
C VAL A 48 -3.41 19.75 -15.91
N GLY A 49 -2.84 20.93 -15.71
CA GLY A 49 -3.44 22.20 -16.13
C GLY A 49 -4.60 22.70 -15.25
N GLY A 50 -4.64 22.29 -13.99
CA GLY A 50 -5.52 22.85 -12.96
C GLY A 50 -6.16 21.80 -12.06
N LYS A 51 -6.65 22.25 -10.90
CA LYS A 51 -7.31 21.41 -9.89
C LYS A 51 -8.55 20.69 -10.44
N GLU A 52 -9.32 21.34 -11.30
CA GLU A 52 -10.52 20.74 -11.89
C GLU A 52 -10.17 19.51 -12.75
N ASN A 53 -9.10 19.58 -13.54
CA ASN A 53 -8.63 18.46 -14.36
C ASN A 53 -8.12 17.31 -13.47
N LEU A 54 -7.40 17.64 -12.40
CA LEU A 54 -6.93 16.65 -11.42
C LEU A 54 -8.09 15.89 -10.78
N LEU A 55 -9.18 16.58 -10.41
CA LEU A 55 -10.34 15.94 -9.78
C LEU A 55 -11.20 15.15 -10.76
N LYS A 56 -11.25 15.55 -12.04
CA LYS A 56 -11.94 14.79 -13.10
C LYS A 56 -11.23 13.47 -13.38
N ARG A 57 -9.89 13.45 -13.34
CA ARG A 57 -9.08 12.26 -13.63
C ARG A 57 -7.83 12.21 -12.75
N PRO A 58 -7.95 11.80 -11.48
CA PRO A 58 -6.82 11.74 -10.58
C PRO A 58 -5.81 10.70 -11.05
N PHE A 59 -4.55 11.11 -11.14
CA PHE A 59 -3.41 10.21 -11.38
C PHE A 59 -2.60 9.97 -10.10
N ILE A 60 -3.03 10.54 -8.97
CA ILE A 60 -2.40 10.40 -7.67
C ILE A 60 -3.36 9.78 -6.65
N ALA A 61 -2.82 9.05 -5.68
CA ALA A 61 -3.52 8.63 -4.47
C ALA A 61 -2.68 9.02 -3.25
N ALA A 62 -3.32 9.60 -2.23
CA ALA A 62 -2.62 10.01 -1.01
C ALA A 62 -2.53 8.85 -0.03
N TYR A 63 -1.30 8.50 0.35
CA TYR A 63 -1.01 7.48 1.34
C TYR A 63 -0.61 8.10 2.70
N SER A 64 -1.14 7.50 3.76
CA SER A 64 -0.83 7.83 5.16
C SER A 64 -1.22 6.66 6.05
N GLU A 65 -0.67 6.57 7.25
CA GLU A 65 -0.94 5.45 8.15
C GLU A 65 -1.30 5.96 9.54
N PRO A 66 -2.29 5.38 10.23
CA PRO A 66 -2.45 5.55 11.66
C PRO A 66 -1.36 4.78 12.42
N ILE A 67 -1.28 4.99 13.73
CA ILE A 67 -0.38 4.23 14.61
C ILE A 67 -1.15 3.05 15.20
N SER A 68 -0.79 1.84 14.80
CA SER A 68 -1.35 0.64 15.40
C SER A 68 -0.68 0.34 16.75
N PRO A 69 -1.44 -0.13 17.77
CA PRO A 69 -2.88 -0.39 17.77
C PRO A 69 -3.74 0.86 18.01
N LEU A 70 -4.82 0.97 17.23
CA LEU A 70 -6.01 1.78 17.47
C LEU A 70 -5.76 3.28 17.74
N THR A 71 -4.66 3.85 17.22
CA THR A 71 -4.28 5.23 17.49
C THR A 71 -4.27 6.08 16.22
N GLY A 72 -5.27 6.94 16.07
CA GLY A 72 -5.28 7.97 15.03
C GLY A 72 -4.44 9.17 15.46
N ASP A 73 -3.17 9.21 15.05
CA ASP A 73 -2.31 10.35 15.37
C ASP A 73 -2.73 11.61 14.59
N ARG A 74 -2.37 12.78 15.14
CA ARG A 74 -2.78 14.07 14.59
C ARG A 74 -2.24 14.29 13.18
N ALA A 75 -0.99 13.93 12.92
CA ALA A 75 -0.33 14.23 11.64
C ALA A 75 -0.94 13.40 10.51
N ALA A 76 -1.14 12.10 10.73
CA ALA A 76 -1.75 11.23 9.73
C ALA A 76 -3.24 11.55 9.53
N THR A 77 -3.98 11.82 10.62
CA THR A 77 -5.39 12.22 10.53
C THR A 77 -5.56 13.55 9.78
N GLU A 78 -4.68 14.53 9.98
CA GLU A 78 -4.72 15.79 9.22
C GLU A 78 -4.48 15.57 7.72
N LYS A 79 -3.57 14.66 7.35
CA LYS A 79 -3.34 14.27 5.95
C LYS A 79 -4.55 13.55 5.34
N LEU A 80 -5.13 12.58 6.07
CA LEU A 80 -6.37 11.90 5.68
C LEU A 80 -7.48 12.90 5.36
N LEU A 81 -7.76 13.82 6.30
CA LEU A 81 -8.84 14.79 6.15
C LEU A 81 -8.55 15.79 5.03
N LEU A 82 -7.29 16.16 4.81
CA LEU A 82 -6.90 17.06 3.71
C LEU A 82 -7.04 16.38 2.35
N ALA A 83 -6.56 15.15 2.20
CA ALA A 83 -6.73 14.36 0.97
C ALA A 83 -8.21 14.14 0.66
N ALA A 84 -9.00 13.83 1.69
CA ALA A 84 -10.45 13.70 1.58
C ALA A 84 -11.12 15.01 1.15
N GLU A 85 -10.70 16.15 1.71
CA GLU A 85 -11.18 17.48 1.32
C GLU A 85 -10.92 17.77 -0.16
N TYR A 86 -9.70 17.49 -0.62
CA TYR A 86 -9.35 17.63 -2.03
C TYR A 86 -10.18 16.71 -2.93
N GLY A 87 -10.54 15.53 -2.44
CA GLY A 87 -11.35 14.55 -3.18
C GLY A 87 -10.54 13.66 -4.10
N ILE A 88 -9.27 13.46 -3.78
CA ILE A 88 -8.42 12.45 -4.44
C ILE A 88 -8.56 11.10 -3.70
N PRO A 89 -8.21 9.98 -4.35
CA PRO A 89 -8.16 8.69 -3.68
C PRO A 89 -7.28 8.70 -2.43
N VAL A 90 -7.77 8.08 -1.36
CA VAL A 90 -7.08 8.03 -0.06
C VAL A 90 -6.78 6.59 0.32
N ILE A 91 -5.54 6.33 0.69
CA ILE A 91 -5.07 5.10 1.32
C ILE A 91 -4.68 5.49 2.75
N HIS A 92 -5.54 5.16 3.70
CA HIS A 92 -5.27 5.38 5.12
C HIS A 92 -5.41 4.08 5.89
N THR A 93 -4.32 3.32 5.90
CA THR A 93 -4.33 1.90 6.26
C THR A 93 -3.32 1.61 7.37
N PRO A 94 -3.66 0.75 8.33
CA PRO A 94 -2.80 0.39 9.44
C PRO A 94 -1.63 -0.50 9.03
N CYS A 95 -0.61 -0.51 9.88
CA CYS A 95 0.49 -1.47 9.86
C CYS A 95 0.42 -2.28 11.16
N VAL A 96 -0.29 -3.41 11.13
CA VAL A 96 -0.47 -4.28 12.30
C VAL A 96 0.49 -5.46 12.26
N GLN A 97 0.97 -5.81 13.45
CA GLN A 97 1.90 -6.90 13.66
C GLN A 97 1.38 -7.78 14.80
N SER A 98 0.86 -8.96 14.46
CA SER A 98 0.49 -10.03 15.39
C SER A 98 1.62 -10.27 16.39
N GLY A 99 1.31 -10.13 17.69
CA GLY A 99 2.28 -10.32 18.78
C GLY A 99 3.09 -9.08 19.15
N ALA A 100 2.90 -7.95 18.46
CA ALA A 100 3.52 -6.67 18.79
C ALA A 100 2.49 -5.54 18.88
N SER A 101 2.01 -5.04 17.74
CA SER A 101 1.01 -3.96 17.66
C SER A 101 -0.43 -4.45 17.50
N ALA A 102 -0.64 -5.77 17.56
CA ALA A 102 -1.96 -6.42 17.56
C ALA A 102 -1.93 -7.72 18.40
N PRO A 103 -3.10 -8.28 18.77
CA PRO A 103 -3.16 -9.60 19.40
C PRO A 103 -2.41 -10.65 18.58
N VAL A 104 -1.81 -11.64 19.25
CA VAL A 104 -1.00 -12.69 18.58
C VAL A 104 -1.80 -13.62 17.65
N THR A 105 -3.13 -13.61 17.77
CA THR A 105 -3.99 -14.45 16.92
C THR A 105 -4.40 -13.68 15.67
N LEU A 106 -4.30 -14.32 14.51
CA LEU A 106 -4.67 -13.70 13.22
C LEU A 106 -6.10 -13.15 13.21
N ALA A 107 -7.05 -13.86 13.84
CA ALA A 107 -8.42 -13.36 13.95
C ALA A 107 -8.50 -12.07 14.79
N GLY A 108 -7.74 -11.99 15.89
CA GLY A 108 -7.68 -10.79 16.73
C GLY A 108 -7.00 -9.62 16.00
N GLU A 109 -5.93 -9.91 15.26
CA GLU A 109 -5.26 -8.96 14.38
C GLU A 109 -6.19 -8.40 13.30
N LEU A 110 -6.93 -9.25 12.59
CA LEU A 110 -7.88 -8.81 11.57
C LEU A 110 -8.98 -7.92 12.15
N VAL A 111 -9.46 -8.22 13.36
CA VAL A 111 -10.43 -7.36 14.05
C VAL A 111 -9.83 -5.98 14.33
N SER A 112 -8.59 -5.91 14.83
CA SER A 112 -7.89 -4.65 15.07
C SER A 112 -7.66 -3.86 13.78
N ALA A 113 -7.11 -4.50 12.74
CA ALA A 113 -6.89 -3.88 11.44
C ALA A 113 -8.20 -3.35 10.83
N ASN A 114 -9.28 -4.11 10.96
CA ASN A 114 -10.58 -3.71 10.44
C ASN A 114 -11.14 -2.50 11.19
N ALA A 115 -10.99 -2.47 12.52
CA ALA A 115 -11.42 -1.31 13.32
C ALA A 115 -10.68 -0.02 12.92
N GLU A 116 -9.36 -0.09 12.68
CA GLU A 116 -8.56 1.06 12.23
C GLU A 116 -8.97 1.52 10.82
N ASN A 117 -9.15 0.59 9.89
CA ASN A 117 -9.60 0.89 8.53
C ASN A 117 -11.01 1.50 8.51
N LEU A 118 -11.96 0.97 9.30
CA LEU A 118 -13.32 1.50 9.37
C LEU A 118 -13.36 2.89 10.01
N SER A 119 -12.58 3.12 11.06
CA SER A 119 -12.42 4.46 11.65
C SER A 119 -11.94 5.47 10.61
N SER A 120 -10.91 5.09 9.86
CA SER A 120 -10.32 5.88 8.77
C SER A 120 -11.31 6.18 7.64
N LEU A 121 -12.04 5.15 7.19
CA LEU A 121 -13.07 5.27 6.17
C LEU A 121 -14.18 6.22 6.62
N VAL A 122 -14.70 6.06 7.84
CA VAL A 122 -15.75 6.93 8.38
C VAL A 122 -15.28 8.38 8.45
N MET A 123 -14.07 8.63 8.94
CA MET A 123 -13.49 9.98 8.97
C MET A 123 -13.40 10.61 7.56
N ALA A 124 -12.92 9.85 6.57
CA ALA A 124 -12.83 10.30 5.19
C ALA A 124 -14.21 10.63 4.60
N GLN A 125 -15.20 9.75 4.81
CA GLN A 125 -16.57 9.94 4.29
C GLN A 125 -17.32 11.08 4.99
N LEU A 126 -17.07 11.31 6.29
CA LEU A 126 -17.60 12.46 7.02
C LEU A 126 -17.00 13.78 6.53
N LYS A 127 -15.71 13.77 6.17
CA LYS A 127 -15.05 14.94 5.61
C LYS A 127 -15.53 15.26 4.20
N ARG A 128 -15.69 14.24 3.35
CA ARG A 128 -16.24 14.38 2.00
C ARG A 128 -16.92 13.08 1.56
N LYS A 129 -18.25 13.11 1.52
CA LYS A 129 -19.06 11.97 1.08
C LYS A 129 -18.68 11.55 -0.35
N GLY A 130 -18.41 10.26 -0.53
CA GLY A 130 -18.07 9.65 -1.81
C GLY A 130 -16.61 9.80 -2.23
N VAL A 131 -15.73 10.27 -1.35
CA VAL A 131 -14.29 10.27 -1.68
C VAL A 131 -13.79 8.84 -1.87
N PRO A 132 -12.98 8.54 -2.92
CA PRO A 132 -12.45 7.21 -3.11
C PRO A 132 -11.50 6.83 -1.96
N PHE A 133 -11.65 5.62 -1.45
CA PHE A 133 -10.91 5.13 -0.29
C PHE A 133 -10.48 3.69 -0.55
N LEU A 134 -9.28 3.33 -0.13
CA LEU A 134 -8.77 1.96 -0.16
C LEU A 134 -8.54 1.48 1.27
N MET A 135 -9.05 0.30 1.59
CA MET A 135 -8.84 -0.38 2.88
C MET A 135 -7.75 -1.44 2.73
N GLY A 136 -7.02 -1.75 3.78
CA GLY A 136 -5.98 -2.78 3.73
C GLY A 136 -4.85 -2.45 4.68
N GLY A 137 -3.62 -2.57 4.19
CA GLY A 137 -2.41 -2.23 4.94
C GLY A 137 -1.35 -3.32 4.87
N VAL A 138 -0.41 -3.25 5.81
CA VAL A 138 0.53 -4.33 6.06
C VAL A 138 0.05 -5.05 7.32
N ILE A 139 -0.40 -6.30 7.15
CA ILE A 139 -1.00 -7.12 8.20
C ILE A 139 -0.17 -8.39 8.26
N THR A 140 0.64 -8.56 9.32
CA THR A 140 1.61 -9.65 9.41
C THR A 140 1.99 -9.98 10.85
N ILE A 141 3.00 -10.83 11.05
CA ILE A 141 3.44 -11.30 12.36
C ILE A 141 4.81 -10.74 12.76
N MET A 142 5.03 -10.68 14.08
CA MET A 142 6.36 -10.55 14.65
C MET A 142 7.08 -11.90 14.62
N ASP A 143 8.26 -11.96 14.01
CA ASP A 143 9.18 -13.05 14.28
C ASP A 143 9.61 -13.02 15.75
N MET A 144 9.24 -14.06 16.51
CA MET A 144 9.47 -14.12 17.96
C MET A 144 10.93 -14.32 18.35
N ARG A 145 11.79 -14.77 17.42
CA ARG A 145 13.21 -15.00 17.69
C ARG A 145 13.98 -13.69 17.60
N ASP A 146 13.73 -12.93 16.55
CA ASP A 146 14.51 -11.74 16.21
C ASP A 146 13.75 -10.43 16.49
N ALA A 147 12.49 -10.53 16.93
CA ALA A 147 11.57 -9.41 17.20
C ALA A 147 11.40 -8.48 15.99
N GLN A 148 11.38 -9.06 14.79
CA GLN A 148 11.28 -8.35 13.51
C GLN A 148 9.87 -8.46 12.95
N MET A 149 9.42 -7.45 12.21
CA MET A 149 8.24 -7.59 11.37
C MET A 149 8.58 -8.52 10.21
N SER A 150 7.83 -9.60 10.00
CA SER A 150 8.13 -10.57 8.95
C SER A 150 7.24 -10.32 7.72
N TYR A 151 7.85 -9.92 6.61
CA TYR A 151 7.18 -9.77 5.32
C TYR A 151 7.08 -11.11 4.57
N GLY A 152 8.03 -12.01 4.81
CA GLY A 152 8.10 -13.35 4.20
C GLY A 152 7.22 -14.39 4.90
N ALA A 153 6.64 -14.04 6.05
CA ALA A 153 5.79 -14.93 6.82
C ALA A 153 4.53 -15.36 6.03
N PRO A 154 4.12 -16.64 6.16
CA PRO A 154 2.85 -17.09 5.59
C PRO A 154 1.64 -16.35 6.17
N GLU A 155 1.76 -15.85 7.41
CA GLU A 155 0.76 -15.01 8.07
C GLU A 155 0.42 -13.76 7.27
N LEU A 156 1.41 -13.12 6.61
CA LEU A 156 1.15 -11.96 5.74
C LEU A 156 0.17 -12.30 4.63
N SER A 157 0.45 -13.39 3.90
CA SER A 157 -0.37 -13.83 2.77
C SER A 157 -1.76 -14.27 3.22
N LEU A 158 -1.86 -14.98 4.34
CA LEU A 158 -3.12 -15.46 4.89
C LEU A 158 -3.98 -14.31 5.44
N ALA A 159 -3.39 -13.40 6.22
CA ALA A 159 -4.09 -12.29 6.82
C ALA A 159 -4.56 -11.29 5.75
N LEU A 160 -3.73 -10.95 4.76
CA LEU A 160 -4.15 -10.08 3.66
C LEU A 160 -5.22 -10.71 2.78
N SER A 161 -5.19 -12.04 2.58
CA SER A 161 -6.28 -12.75 1.89
C SER A 161 -7.60 -12.63 2.66
N GLY A 162 -7.58 -12.92 3.96
CA GLY A 162 -8.77 -12.76 4.82
C GLY A 162 -9.25 -11.31 4.93
N PHE A 163 -8.33 -10.34 4.94
CA PHE A 163 -8.69 -8.92 4.92
C PHE A 163 -9.28 -8.49 3.57
N THR A 164 -8.84 -9.11 2.47
CA THR A 164 -9.43 -8.87 1.15
C THR A 164 -10.89 -9.29 1.11
N ASP A 165 -11.24 -10.44 1.71
CA ASP A 165 -12.64 -10.87 1.85
C ASP A 165 -13.47 -9.85 2.65
N ILE A 166 -12.91 -9.31 3.73
CA ILE A 166 -13.56 -8.25 4.54
C ILE A 166 -13.82 -7.00 3.70
N ALA A 167 -12.83 -6.54 2.93
CA ALA A 167 -12.96 -5.37 2.08
C ALA A 167 -13.96 -5.59 0.93
N HIS A 168 -13.97 -6.77 0.32
CA HIS A 168 -14.98 -7.16 -0.68
C HIS A 168 -16.39 -7.19 -0.08
N TYR A 169 -16.55 -7.66 1.15
CA TYR A 169 -17.83 -7.58 1.88
C TYR A 169 -18.31 -6.14 2.04
N TYR A 170 -17.41 -5.19 2.34
CA TYR A 170 -17.73 -3.76 2.38
C TYR A 170 -17.81 -3.09 1.01
N ARG A 171 -17.43 -3.80 -0.07
CA ARG A 171 -17.32 -3.29 -1.44
C ARG A 171 -16.38 -2.07 -1.55
N VAL A 172 -15.28 -2.13 -0.80
CA VAL A 172 -14.23 -1.10 -0.83
C VAL A 172 -12.98 -1.73 -1.45
N PRO A 173 -12.28 -1.05 -2.37
CA PRO A 173 -11.06 -1.58 -2.96
C PRO A 173 -9.96 -1.80 -1.92
N THR A 174 -9.10 -2.77 -2.17
CA THR A 174 -8.01 -3.13 -1.27
C THR A 174 -6.66 -2.51 -1.60
N TRP A 175 -5.93 -2.15 -0.55
CA TRP A 175 -4.50 -1.86 -0.55
C TRP A 175 -3.76 -3.06 0.06
N GLY A 176 -3.21 -3.91 -0.80
CA GLY A 176 -2.51 -5.14 -0.42
C GLY A 176 -0.99 -5.01 -0.51
N THR A 177 -0.27 -5.97 0.07
CA THR A 177 1.21 -5.99 0.13
C THR A 177 1.72 -7.30 -0.45
N ALA A 178 2.68 -7.26 -1.36
CA ALA A 178 3.31 -8.46 -1.93
C ALA A 178 4.64 -8.14 -2.65
N GLY A 179 5.36 -9.17 -3.10
CA GLY A 179 6.57 -8.96 -3.92
C GLY A 179 7.77 -8.46 -3.11
N CYS A 180 7.76 -8.78 -1.83
CA CYS A 180 8.68 -8.34 -0.79
C CYS A 180 9.25 -9.56 -0.04
N SER A 181 10.37 -9.39 0.64
CA SER A 181 11.03 -10.48 1.36
C SER A 181 11.75 -10.00 2.63
N ASP A 182 11.90 -10.93 3.58
CA ASP A 182 12.74 -10.78 4.77
C ASP A 182 14.23 -11.07 4.48
N SER A 183 14.55 -11.63 3.31
CA SER A 183 15.92 -11.87 2.88
C SER A 183 16.68 -10.56 2.74
N LYS A 184 17.99 -10.62 2.98
CA LYS A 184 18.90 -9.46 2.93
C LYS A 184 19.50 -9.30 1.53
N LEU A 185 19.29 -10.28 0.66
CA LEU A 185 19.79 -10.34 -0.70
C LEU A 185 18.66 -10.78 -1.64
N PRO A 186 18.75 -10.46 -2.95
CA PRO A 186 17.86 -11.02 -3.96
C PRO A 186 18.26 -12.48 -4.25
N ASP A 187 18.01 -13.36 -3.29
CA ASP A 187 18.40 -14.77 -3.30
C ASP A 187 17.18 -15.71 -3.45
N GLU A 188 17.40 -17.01 -3.23
CA GLU A 188 16.34 -18.02 -3.34
C GLU A 188 15.22 -17.82 -2.32
N GLN A 189 15.53 -17.32 -1.11
CA GLN A 189 14.51 -16.98 -0.12
C GLN A 189 13.65 -15.83 -0.65
N ALA A 190 14.27 -14.77 -1.17
CA ALA A 190 13.55 -13.64 -1.76
C ALA A 190 12.63 -14.05 -2.90
N ALA A 191 13.11 -14.90 -3.80
CA ALA A 191 12.32 -15.41 -4.92
C ALA A 191 11.08 -16.20 -4.44
N VAL A 192 11.25 -17.08 -3.44
CA VAL A 192 10.17 -17.90 -2.90
C VAL A 192 9.12 -17.05 -2.18
N GLU A 193 9.54 -16.19 -1.26
CA GLU A 193 8.64 -15.33 -0.48
C GLU A 193 7.84 -14.36 -1.36
N ALA A 194 8.50 -13.73 -2.35
CA ALA A 194 7.83 -12.86 -3.29
C ALA A 194 6.85 -13.61 -4.20
N THR A 195 7.22 -14.80 -4.68
CA THR A 195 6.33 -15.62 -5.51
C THR A 195 5.06 -16.00 -4.75
N PHE A 196 5.18 -16.47 -3.52
CA PHE A 196 4.03 -16.85 -2.70
C PHE A 196 3.12 -15.65 -2.41
N SER A 197 3.67 -14.55 -1.91
CA SER A 197 2.88 -13.35 -1.60
C SER A 197 2.17 -12.79 -2.83
N CYS A 198 2.82 -12.74 -3.99
CA CYS A 198 2.19 -12.27 -5.23
C CYS A 198 1.07 -13.21 -5.71
N LEU A 199 1.25 -14.54 -5.61
CA LEU A 199 0.21 -15.51 -5.97
C LEU A 199 -1.01 -15.36 -5.09
N PHE A 200 -0.84 -15.27 -3.76
CA PHE A 200 -1.95 -15.08 -2.83
C PHE A 200 -2.66 -13.76 -3.06
N SER A 201 -1.92 -12.68 -3.35
CA SER A 201 -2.52 -11.38 -3.68
C SER A 201 -3.40 -11.44 -4.94
N MET A 202 -3.00 -12.22 -5.95
CA MET A 202 -3.82 -12.48 -7.13
C MET A 202 -5.05 -13.33 -6.78
N PHE A 203 -4.86 -14.46 -6.07
CA PHE A 203 -5.96 -15.36 -5.72
C PHE A 203 -7.00 -14.73 -4.80
N SER A 204 -6.61 -13.82 -3.92
CA SER A 204 -7.53 -13.09 -3.06
C SER A 204 -8.31 -12.00 -3.80
N GLY A 205 -7.89 -11.61 -5.01
CA GLY A 205 -8.49 -10.52 -5.76
C GLY A 205 -8.18 -9.14 -5.16
N ALA A 206 -6.94 -8.95 -4.68
CA ALA A 206 -6.49 -7.65 -4.20
C ALA A 206 -6.45 -6.61 -5.35
N ASN A 207 -6.78 -5.35 -5.07
CA ASN A 207 -6.98 -4.34 -6.12
C ASN A 207 -5.72 -3.51 -6.43
N LEU A 208 -5.03 -3.01 -5.40
CA LEU A 208 -3.82 -2.23 -5.56
C LEU A 208 -2.76 -2.77 -4.60
N VAL A 209 -1.65 -3.25 -5.16
CA VAL A 209 -0.63 -4.00 -4.44
C VAL A 209 0.70 -3.24 -4.52
N HIS A 210 1.40 -3.13 -3.39
CA HIS A 210 2.65 -2.37 -3.25
C HIS A 210 3.79 -3.23 -2.71
N ASP A 211 4.95 -2.59 -2.50
CA ASP A 211 6.19 -3.14 -1.93
C ASP A 211 7.02 -4.08 -2.81
N VAL A 212 6.73 -4.09 -4.11
CA VAL A 212 7.60 -4.72 -5.11
C VAL A 212 9.02 -4.14 -5.03
N GLY A 213 9.99 -5.00 -4.73
CA GLY A 213 11.40 -4.62 -4.65
C GLY A 213 11.95 -4.49 -3.23
N TYR A 214 11.11 -4.67 -2.20
CA TYR A 214 11.56 -4.63 -0.81
C TYR A 214 12.25 -5.92 -0.35
N LEU A 215 13.36 -5.72 0.34
CA LEU A 215 14.17 -6.70 1.04
C LEU A 215 14.35 -6.25 2.49
N GLU A 216 14.89 -7.14 3.33
CA GLU A 216 15.18 -6.88 4.74
C GLU A 216 13.95 -6.33 5.49
N SER A 217 12.79 -6.96 5.26
CA SER A 217 11.55 -6.59 5.94
C SER A 217 11.17 -5.12 5.72
N GLY A 218 11.29 -4.66 4.47
CA GLY A 218 10.95 -3.29 4.06
C GLY A 218 12.04 -2.24 4.30
N LYS A 219 13.21 -2.61 4.84
CA LYS A 219 14.30 -1.66 5.10
C LYS A 219 15.14 -1.33 3.87
N THR A 220 15.19 -2.25 2.91
CA THR A 220 16.05 -2.13 1.73
C THR A 220 15.24 -2.22 0.46
N GLY A 221 15.39 -1.25 -0.44
CA GLY A 221 14.88 -1.33 -1.81
C GLY A 221 15.98 -1.79 -2.77
N ALA A 222 15.76 -2.89 -3.48
CA ALA A 222 16.72 -3.45 -4.43
C ALA A 222 16.17 -3.46 -5.86
N LEU A 223 16.92 -2.91 -6.81
CA LEU A 223 16.51 -2.85 -8.21
C LEU A 223 16.47 -4.25 -8.84
N GLU A 224 17.38 -5.12 -8.42
CA GLU A 224 17.43 -6.53 -8.80
C GLU A 224 16.16 -7.26 -8.39
N MET A 225 15.63 -6.94 -7.21
CA MET A 225 14.37 -7.49 -6.71
C MET A 225 13.18 -7.02 -7.54
N ILE A 226 13.17 -5.75 -7.99
CA ILE A 226 12.12 -5.25 -8.89
C ILE A 226 12.10 -6.04 -10.21
N VAL A 227 13.28 -6.30 -10.80
CA VAL A 227 13.37 -7.08 -12.06
C VAL A 227 12.94 -8.53 -11.84
N MET A 228 13.36 -9.15 -10.74
CA MET A 228 12.95 -10.50 -10.38
C MET A 228 11.43 -10.62 -10.22
N VAL A 229 10.83 -9.68 -9.49
CA VAL A 229 9.38 -9.68 -9.24
C VAL A 229 8.58 -9.32 -10.48
N ASP A 230 9.11 -8.51 -11.41
CA ASP A 230 8.44 -8.26 -12.70
C ASP A 230 8.27 -9.55 -13.51
N GLU A 231 9.29 -10.43 -13.54
CA GLU A 231 9.19 -11.74 -14.18
C GLU A 231 8.20 -12.67 -13.44
N ILE A 232 8.21 -12.69 -12.11
CA ILE A 232 7.22 -13.42 -11.29
C ILE A 232 5.80 -12.96 -11.65
N LEU A 233 5.58 -11.65 -11.73
CA LEU A 233 4.29 -11.08 -12.13
C LEU A 233 3.93 -11.43 -13.57
N GLY A 234 4.91 -11.60 -14.45
CA GLY A 234 4.72 -12.15 -15.80
C GLY A 234 4.11 -13.56 -15.77
N TYR A 235 4.67 -14.46 -14.97
CA TYR A 235 4.10 -15.81 -14.77
C TYR A 235 2.70 -15.76 -14.16
N ILE A 236 2.50 -14.94 -13.12
CA ILE A 236 1.20 -14.82 -12.44
C ILE A 236 0.13 -14.28 -13.40
N LYS A 237 0.44 -13.28 -14.21
CA LYS A 237 -0.48 -12.77 -15.25
C LYS A 237 -0.83 -13.83 -16.29
N ARG A 238 0.08 -14.77 -16.59
CA ARG A 238 -0.24 -15.90 -17.48
C ARG A 238 -1.17 -16.90 -16.78
N ILE A 239 -0.94 -17.18 -15.50
CA ILE A 239 -1.80 -18.06 -14.69
C ILE A 239 -3.21 -17.49 -14.57
N ASP A 240 -3.34 -16.19 -14.29
CA ASP A 240 -4.60 -15.48 -14.12
C ASP A 240 -5.51 -15.50 -15.36
N ARG A 241 -4.94 -15.58 -16.57
CA ARG A 241 -5.71 -15.78 -17.81
C ARG A 241 -6.49 -17.11 -17.85
N GLY A 242 -6.18 -18.04 -16.95
CA GLY A 242 -6.81 -19.35 -16.89
C GLY A 242 -6.57 -20.20 -18.13
N ILE A 243 -7.54 -21.06 -18.42
CA ILE A 243 -7.60 -21.91 -19.60
C ILE A 243 -8.67 -21.33 -20.51
N GLU A 244 -8.27 -20.95 -21.72
CA GLU A 244 -9.20 -20.47 -22.74
C GLU A 244 -10.06 -21.63 -23.26
N VAL A 245 -11.38 -21.40 -23.37
CA VAL A 245 -12.34 -22.33 -23.97
C VAL A 245 -13.14 -21.55 -25.01
N ASN A 246 -12.93 -21.86 -26.27
CA ASN A 246 -13.58 -21.24 -27.42
C ASN A 246 -13.93 -22.32 -28.49
N GLU A 247 -14.43 -21.93 -29.67
CA GLU A 247 -14.82 -22.90 -30.71
C GLU A 247 -13.65 -23.69 -31.32
N GLU A 248 -12.41 -23.19 -31.18
CA GLU A 248 -11.19 -23.79 -31.73
C GLU A 248 -10.46 -24.70 -30.73
N THR A 249 -10.88 -24.75 -29.46
CA THR A 249 -10.26 -25.51 -28.35
C THR A 249 -11.22 -26.44 -27.64
#